data_AF-A0A1I6XR29-F1
#
_entry.id   AF-A0A1I6XR29-F1
#
_cell.length_a   1.000
_cell.length_b   1.000
_cell.length_c   1.000
_cell.angle_alpha   90.00
_cell.angle_beta   90.00
_cell.angle_gamma   90.00
#
_symmetry.space_group_name_H-M   'P 1'
#
loop_
_entity.id
_entity.type
_entity.pdbx_description
1 polymer ?
#
loop_
_entity_poly.entity_id
_entity_poly.type
_entity_poly.pdbx_seq_one_letter_code
_entity_poly.pdbx_strand_id
1 'polypeptide(L)' 'MSKRRNTLIVWVAIYPAITLLTYLIGNDIKHLPIYIRTLILTGVLVPSMIYFLIPFWAKIINKIPSRKHPRTKA' A
#
# COMPACT_ATOMS: atom_id res chain seq x y z
N MET A 1 16.47 3.57 -17.87
CA MET A 1 15.54 2.75 -17.06
C MET A 1 14.16 3.40 -17.07
N SER A 2 13.20 2.79 -17.74
CA SER A 2 11.87 3.37 -17.98
C SER A 2 11.05 3.40 -16.68
N LYS A 3 11.00 4.57 -16.05
CA LYS A 3 10.49 4.91 -14.69
C LYS A 3 9.01 4.61 -14.40
N ARG A 4 8.30 3.87 -15.26
CA ARG A 4 6.82 3.79 -15.26
C ARG A 4 6.23 2.53 -14.60
N ARG A 5 7.07 1.54 -14.24
CA ARG A 5 6.58 0.24 -13.72
C ARG A 5 6.20 0.27 -12.24
N ASN A 6 6.80 1.18 -11.46
CA ASN A 6 6.56 1.23 -10.01
C ASN A 6 5.16 1.75 -9.66
N THR A 7 4.59 2.66 -10.45
CA THR A 7 3.29 3.27 -10.15
C THR A 7 2.16 2.25 -10.18
N LEU A 8 2.15 1.31 -11.13
CA LEU A 8 1.12 0.28 -11.21
C LEU A 8 1.20 -0.69 -10.03
N ILE A 9 2.41 -1.05 -9.62
CA ILE A 9 2.64 -1.92 -8.45
C ILE A 9 2.13 -1.23 -7.19
N VAL A 10 2.42 0.06 -7.01
CA VAL A 10 1.92 0.86 -5.89
C VAL A 10 0.40 1.06 -5.96
N TRP A 11 -0.19 1.15 -7.14
CA TRP A 11 -1.64 1.32 -7.27
C TRP A 11 -2.39 0.04 -6.91
N VAL A 12 -1.93 -1.12 -7.42
CA VAL A 12 -2.44 -2.45 -7.07
C VAL A 12 -2.18 -2.77 -5.59
N ALA A 13 -1.17 -2.17 -5.00
CA ALA A 13 -0.86 -2.28 -3.58
C ALA A 13 -1.83 -1.56 -2.65
N ILE A 14 -2.17 -0.33 -3.02
CA ILE A 14 -2.94 0.58 -2.18
C ILE A 14 -4.41 0.17 -2.15
N TYR A 15 -4.98 -0.22 -3.29
CA TYR A 15 -6.40 -0.57 -3.39
C TYR A 15 -6.86 -1.67 -2.40
N PRO A 16 -6.23 -2.86 -2.33
CA PRO A 16 -6.62 -3.90 -1.39
C PRO A 16 -6.35 -3.48 0.05
N ALA A 17 -5.34 -2.65 0.32
CA ALA A 17 -5.09 -2.14 1.67
C ALA A 17 -6.20 -1.21 2.15
N ILE A 18 -6.61 -0.25 1.31
CA ILE A 18 -7.74 0.65 1.61
C ILE A 18 -9.03 -0.15 1.77
N THR A 19 -9.26 -1.13 0.90
CA THR A 19 -10.44 -1.98 0.94
C THR A 19 -10.50 -2.79 2.24
N LEU A 20 -9.39 -3.41 2.65
CA LEU A 20 -9.32 -4.18 3.89
C LEU A 20 -9.58 -3.28 5.10
N LEU A 21 -8.93 -2.12 5.16
CA LEU A 21 -9.04 -1.19 6.28
C LEU A 21 -10.46 -0.63 6.40
N THR A 22 -11.08 -0.31 5.26
CA THR A 22 -12.48 0.13 5.18
C THR A 22 -13.44 -1.01 5.53
N TYR A 23 -13.12 -2.26 5.18
CA TYR A 23 -13.94 -3.43 5.53
C TYR A 23 -13.90 -3.73 7.03
N LEU A 24 -12.70 -3.73 7.63
CA LEU A 24 -12.55 -3.98 9.07
C LEU A 24 -13.22 -2.90 9.93
N ILE A 25 -13.05 -1.63 9.56
CA ILE A 25 -13.43 -0.50 10.42
C ILE A 25 -14.77 0.10 10.00
N GLY A 26 -15.13 0.03 8.71
CA GLY A 26 -16.26 0.76 8.15
C GLY A 26 -17.63 0.35 8.66
N ASN A 27 -17.77 -0.88 9.18
CA ASN A 27 -19.02 -1.32 9.78
C ASN A 27 -19.21 -0.79 11.21
N ASP A 28 -18.11 -0.61 11.96
CA ASP A 28 -18.16 -0.14 13.36
C ASP A 28 -18.49 1.35 13.45
N ILE A 29 -17.96 2.16 12.51
CA ILE A 29 -18.17 3.62 12.49
C ILE A 29 -19.35 4.08 11.62
N LYS A 30 -20.19 3.15 11.14
CA LYS A 30 -21.31 3.47 10.23
C LYS A 30 -22.37 4.39 10.82
N HIS A 31 -22.52 4.37 12.15
CA HIS A 31 -23.49 5.17 12.89
C HIS A 31 -22.98 6.58 13.25
N LEU A 32 -21.70 6.87 13.00
CA LEU A 32 -21.10 8.16 13.31
C LEU A 32 -21.26 9.16 12.16
N PRO A 33 -21.27 10.48 12.47
CA PRO A 33 -21.22 11.52 11.46
C PRO A 33 -20.02 11.36 10.53
N ILE A 34 -20.19 11.66 9.25
CA ILE A 34 -19.19 11.40 8.20
C ILE A 34 -17.81 11.99 8.52
N TYR A 35 -17.76 13.17 9.13
CA TYR A 35 -16.51 13.86 9.49
C TYR A 35 -15.75 13.12 10.60
N ILE A 36 -16.43 12.66 11.65
CA ILE A 36 -15.80 11.86 12.73
C ILE A 36 -15.34 10.51 12.19
N ARG A 37 -16.17 9.85 11.40
CA ARG A 37 -15.82 8.59 10.73
C ARG A 37 -14.57 8.76 9.88
N THR A 38 -14.49 9.84 9.10
CA THR A 38 -13.33 10.09 8.24
C THR A 38 -12.07 10.34 9.07
N LEU A 39 -12.17 11.09 10.18
CA LEU A 39 -11.05 11.34 11.09
C LEU A 39 -10.49 10.05 11.72
N ILE A 40 -11.38 9.16 12.20
CA ILE A 40 -10.97 7.87 12.77
C ILE A 40 -10.33 7.00 11.68
N LEU A 41 -10.96 6.95 10.50
CA LEU A 41 -10.49 6.11 9.41
C LEU A 41 -9.13 6.57 8.89
N THR A 42 -8.89 7.88 8.74
CA THR A 42 -7.56 8.41 8.37
C THR A 42 -6.55 8.26 9.51
N GLY A 43 -6.99 8.47 10.76
CA GLY A 43 -6.17 8.29 11.96
C GLY A 43 -5.65 6.87 12.14
N VAL A 44 -6.40 5.85 11.70
CA VAL A 44 -5.94 4.45 11.69
C VAL A 44 -5.20 4.10 10.39
N LEU A 45 -5.69 4.58 9.25
CA LEU A 45 -5.11 4.30 7.93
C LEU A 45 -3.65 4.74 7.84
N VAL A 46 -3.33 5.96 8.28
CA VAL A 46 -1.97 6.52 8.17
C VAL A 46 -0.94 5.67 8.94
N PRO A 47 -1.11 5.37 10.24
CA PRO A 47 -0.23 4.46 10.95
C PRO A 47 -0.17 3.07 10.30
N SER A 48 -1.30 2.49 9.90
CA SER A 48 -1.31 1.18 9.25
C SER A 48 -0.51 1.19 7.94
N MET A 49 -0.60 2.26 7.14
CA MET A 49 0.20 2.40 5.93
C MET A 49 1.69 2.46 6.24
N ILE A 50 2.10 3.24 7.25
CA ILE A 50 3.51 3.42 7.60
C ILE A 50 4.10 2.13 8.19
N TYR A 51 3.40 1.48 9.12
CA TYR A 51 3.92 0.33 9.86
C TYR A 51 3.71 -1.02 9.18
N PHE A 52 2.68 -1.18 8.33
CA PHE A 52 2.41 -2.46 7.67
C PHE A 52 2.64 -2.37 6.16
N LEU A 53 2.03 -1.39 5.50
CA LEU A 53 1.99 -1.37 4.04
C LEU A 53 3.39 -1.09 3.44
N ILE A 54 4.09 -0.06 3.90
CA ILE A 54 5.45 0.25 3.44
C ILE A 54 6.40 -0.95 3.62
N PRO A 55 6.55 -1.57 4.81
CA PRO A 55 7.47 -2.69 4.98
C PRO A 55 7.04 -3.95 4.22
N PHE A 56 5.73 -4.21 4.09
CA PHE A 56 5.22 -5.32 3.29
C PHE A 56 5.60 -5.17 1.81
N TRP A 57 5.39 -3.99 1.23
CA TRP A 57 5.74 -3.71 -0.16
C TRP A 57 7.25 -3.66 -0.38
N ALA A 58 8.02 -3.12 0.56
CA ALA A 58 9.49 -3.18 0.51
C ALA A 58 9.98 -4.64 0.45
N LYS A 59 9.39 -5.55 1.24
CA LYS A 59 9.71 -6.98 1.19
C LYS A 59 9.32 -7.61 -0.16
N ILE A 60 8.13 -7.34 -0.66
CA ILE A 60 7.65 -7.88 -1.96
C ILE A 60 8.58 -7.44 -3.08
N ILE A 61 8.91 -6.16 -3.15
CA ILE A 61 9.76 -5.59 -4.21
C ILE A 61 11.17 -6.19 -4.13
N ASN A 62 11.75 -6.33 -2.93
CA ASN A 62 13.06 -6.94 -2.75
C ASN A 62 13.09 -8.43 -3.12
N LYS A 63 11.95 -9.13 -3.01
CA LYS A 63 11.81 -10.53 -3.42
C LYS A 63 11.75 -10.73 -4.92
N ILE A 64 11.55 -9.67 -5.71
CA ILE A 64 11.61 -9.74 -7.16
C ILE A 64 13.09 -9.75 -7.52
N PRO A 65 13.69 -10.89 -7.92
CA PRO A 65 15.08 -10.90 -8.34
C PRO A 65 15.21 -9.96 -9.54
N SER A 66 15.91 -8.85 -9.32
CA SER A 66 16.35 -8.00 -10.42
C SER A 66 17.21 -8.89 -11.32
N ARG A 67 16.66 -9.30 -12.47
CA ARG A 67 17.44 -9.93 -13.54
C ARG A 67 18.53 -8.93 -13.90
N LYS A 68 19.70 -9.06 -13.27
CA LYS A 68 20.90 -8.31 -13.63
C LYS A 68 21.18 -8.68 -15.09
N HIS A 69 21.06 -7.70 -15.97
CA HIS A 69 21.47 -7.86 -17.36
C HIS A 69 22.96 -8.24 -17.34
N PRO A 70 23.39 -9.34 -18.01
CA PRO A 70 24.80 -9.70 -18.06
C PRO A 70 25.53 -8.52 -18.69
N ARG A 71 26.41 -7.86 -17.93
CA ARG A 71 27.31 -6.86 -18.49
C ARG A 71 28.34 -7.66 -19.27
N THR A 72 28.09 -7.82 -20.56
CA THR A 72 28.99 -8.40 -21.55
C THR A 72 30.33 -7.68 -21.41
N LYS A 73 31.35 -8.39 -20.93
CA LYS A 73 32.74 -7.95 -21.04
C LYS A 73 33.10 -8.08 -22.52
N ALA A 74 33.44 -6.95 -23.13
CA ALA A 74 34.19 -6.88 -24.38
C ALA A 74 35.61 -6.45 -24.01
#